data_AF-A0A9P5Z932-F1
#
_entry.id   AF-A0A9P5Z932-F1
#
_cell.length_a   1.000
_cell.length_b   1.000
_cell.length_c   1.000
_cell.angle_alpha   90.00
_cell.angle_beta   90.00
_cell.angle_gamma   90.00
#
_symmetry.space_group_name_H-M   'P 1'
#
loop_
_entity.id
_entity.type
_entity.pdbx_description
1 polymer ?
#
loop_
_entity_poly.entity_id
_entity_poly.type
_entity_poly.pdbx_seq_one_letter_code
_entity_poly.pdbx_strand_id
1 'polypeptide(L)'
;MPMYTAPPFHTHSFFLALEKTFAEATARSLMRATRALLVDRIGRVRREGLTIKDLDNQAYLFRAALSELRAEMTMATKNDSASIRTATAALRREVDRLDVKMKEDIGNLKHEIQMELDSRKNEAKADLKQQDISIEELLNKAIVSVSDLRTDVEEIKWENMRRAVLTLSAFVLVIIIMMEIKPSKKPKQPPPPPPPEIPIPIGTETTHWST
;
A
#
# COMPACT_ATOMS: atom_id res chain seq x y z
N MET A 1 93.69 3.17 20.91
CA MET A 1 94.92 2.50 20.42
C MET A 1 94.65 1.01 20.31
N PRO A 2 95.04 0.32 19.22
CA PRO A 2 94.82 -1.12 19.12
C PRO A 2 95.66 -1.83 20.19
N MET A 3 95.00 -2.49 21.15
CA MET A 3 95.69 -3.33 22.13
C MET A 3 96.33 -4.50 21.40
N TYR A 4 97.66 -4.57 21.43
CA TYR A 4 98.41 -5.71 20.92
C TYR A 4 98.23 -6.90 21.86
N THR A 5 97.15 -7.66 21.67
CA THR A 5 97.04 -8.99 22.29
C THR A 5 97.97 -9.94 21.54
N ALA A 6 98.98 -10.46 22.22
CA ALA A 6 99.81 -11.52 21.66
C ALA A 6 98.90 -12.67 21.20
N PRO A 7 99.00 -13.13 19.95
CA PRO A 7 98.21 -14.28 19.50
C PRO A 7 98.46 -15.47 20.42
N PRO A 8 97.49 -16.39 20.61
CA PRO A 8 97.71 -17.68 21.27
C PRO A 8 98.56 -18.59 20.38
N PHE A 9 99.75 -18.12 20.04
CA PHE A 9 100.71 -18.73 19.13
C PHE A 9 102.05 -18.75 19.82
N HIS A 10 102.47 -19.94 20.22
CA HIS A 10 103.74 -20.18 20.86
C HIS A 10 104.87 -20.01 19.84
N THR A 11 105.35 -18.77 19.74
CA THR A 11 106.33 -18.35 18.74
C THR A 11 107.66 -19.10 18.92
N HIS A 12 108.02 -19.41 20.16
CA HIS A 12 109.25 -20.13 20.51
C HIS A 12 109.22 -21.60 20.12
N SER A 13 108.14 -22.34 20.43
CA SER A 13 108.03 -23.75 20.05
C SER A 13 107.91 -23.94 18.54
N PHE A 14 107.25 -23.02 17.84
CA PHE A 14 107.19 -23.03 16.38
C PHE A 14 108.56 -22.77 15.74
N PHE A 15 109.32 -21.82 16.28
CA PHE A 15 110.68 -21.55 15.82
C PHE A 15 111.61 -22.76 16.02
N LEU A 16 111.59 -23.39 17.20
CA LEU A 16 112.37 -24.59 17.49
C LEU A 16 112.01 -25.79 16.59
N ALA A 17 110.76 -25.88 16.13
CA ALA A 17 110.35 -26.91 15.17
C ALA A 17 110.90 -26.62 13.76
N LEU A 18 110.94 -25.36 13.35
CA LEU A 18 111.45 -24.94 12.04
C LEU A 18 112.97 -25.01 11.94
N GLU A 19 113.69 -24.71 13.03
CA GLU A 19 115.15 -24.75 13.08
C GLU A 19 115.72 -26.16 12.84
N LYS A 20 114.94 -27.21 13.09
CA LYS A 20 115.33 -28.60 12.79
C LYS A 20 115.36 -28.93 11.29
N THR A 21 114.71 -28.12 10.46
CA THR A 21 114.54 -28.40 9.02
C THR A 21 115.04 -27.26 8.12
N PHE A 22 115.11 -26.04 8.63
CA PHE A 22 115.54 -24.86 7.88
C PHE A 22 116.67 -24.13 8.61
N ALA A 23 117.51 -23.41 7.85
CA ALA A 23 118.50 -22.51 8.43
C ALA A 23 117.82 -21.46 9.33
N GLU A 24 118.51 -21.07 10.41
CA GLU A 24 117.99 -20.18 11.47
C GLU A 24 117.34 -18.90 10.92
N ALA A 25 117.96 -18.27 9.91
CA ALA A 25 117.45 -17.06 9.27
C ALA A 25 116.10 -17.28 8.57
N THR A 26 115.94 -18.41 7.89
CA THR A 26 114.71 -18.81 7.19
C THR A 26 113.62 -19.25 8.17
N ALA A 27 113.99 -19.99 9.22
CA ALA A 27 113.06 -20.34 10.31
C ALA A 27 112.52 -19.10 11.02
N ARG A 28 113.38 -18.08 11.24
CA ARG A 28 113.00 -16.80 11.87
C ARG A 28 112.07 -15.97 10.98
N SER A 29 112.35 -15.90 9.68
CA SER A 29 111.51 -15.14 8.73
C SER A 29 110.13 -15.79 8.58
N LEU A 30 110.08 -17.12 8.47
CA LEU A 30 108.82 -17.86 8.33
C LEU A 30 107.96 -17.73 9.58
N MET A 31 108.55 -17.84 10.78
CA MET A 31 107.85 -17.59 12.05
C MET A 31 107.27 -16.16 12.13
N ARG A 32 108.04 -15.14 11.70
CA ARG A 32 107.56 -13.75 11.73
C ARG A 32 106.42 -13.54 10.74
N ALA A 33 106.51 -14.14 9.55
CA ALA A 33 105.46 -14.07 8.54
C ALA A 33 104.16 -14.77 9.00
N THR A 34 104.25 -15.96 9.58
CA THR A 34 103.07 -16.67 10.11
C THR A 34 102.45 -15.94 11.29
N ARG A 35 103.27 -15.38 12.20
CA ARG A 35 102.77 -14.52 13.29
C ARG A 35 102.02 -13.29 12.75
N ALA A 36 102.59 -12.61 11.75
CA ALA A 36 101.95 -11.44 11.15
C ALA A 36 100.62 -11.78 10.46
N LEU A 37 100.57 -12.88 9.71
CA LEU A 37 99.35 -13.36 9.06
C LEU A 37 98.28 -13.74 10.09
N LEU A 38 98.67 -14.40 11.19
CA LEU A 38 97.75 -14.80 12.25
C LEU A 38 97.18 -13.59 13.00
N VAL A 39 98.01 -12.58 13.29
CA VAL A 39 97.55 -11.30 13.87
C VAL A 39 96.54 -10.61 12.95
N ASP A 40 96.82 -10.52 11.66
CA ASP A 40 95.92 -9.90 10.69
C ASP A 40 94.57 -10.64 10.60
N ARG A 41 94.60 -11.97 10.48
CA ARG A 41 93.40 -12.80 10.36
C ARG A 41 92.56 -12.80 11.63
N ILE A 42 93.17 -12.94 12.81
CA ILE A 42 92.45 -12.83 14.10
C ILE A 42 91.88 -11.42 14.26
N GLY A 43 92.63 -10.39 13.88
CA GLY A 43 92.16 -9.02 13.90
C GLY A 43 90.96 -8.80 12.99
N ARG A 44 90.96 -9.39 11.80
CA ARG A 44 89.81 -9.38 10.87
C ARG A 44 88.61 -10.10 11.46
N VAL A 45 88.78 -11.34 11.95
CA VAL A 45 87.69 -12.12 12.59
C VAL A 45 87.13 -11.40 13.81
N ARG A 46 87.93 -10.66 14.57
CA ARG A 46 87.42 -9.86 15.70
C ARG A 46 86.62 -8.62 15.26
N ARG A 47 86.94 -8.03 14.10
CA ARG A 47 86.23 -6.86 13.56
C ARG A 47 84.95 -7.26 12.81
N GLU A 48 85.00 -8.35 12.06
CA GLU A 48 83.91 -8.82 11.20
C GLU A 48 83.04 -9.90 11.88
N GLY A 49 83.59 -10.62 12.84
CA GLY A 49 82.89 -11.67 13.58
C GLY A 49 81.95 -11.08 14.61
N LEU A 50 80.71 -11.57 14.59
CA LEU A 50 79.72 -11.24 15.60
C LEU A 50 80.14 -11.85 16.95
N THR A 51 80.20 -11.04 18.01
CA THR A 51 80.48 -11.60 19.33
C THR A 51 79.21 -12.24 19.90
N ILE A 52 79.36 -13.24 20.78
CA ILE A 52 78.23 -13.86 21.49
C ILE A 52 77.39 -12.80 22.21
N LYS A 53 78.04 -11.76 22.75
CA LYS A 53 77.36 -10.64 23.43
C LYS A 53 76.47 -9.83 22.50
N ASP A 54 76.92 -9.58 21.27
CA ASP A 54 76.13 -8.84 20.27
C ASP A 54 74.90 -9.67 19.87
N LEU A 55 75.07 -10.98 19.70
CA LEU A 55 73.96 -11.90 19.41
C LEU A 55 72.95 -11.95 20.57
N ASP A 56 73.40 -12.05 21.81
CA ASP A 56 72.53 -12.06 23.00
C ASP A 56 71.75 -10.75 23.14
N ASN A 57 72.39 -9.60 22.88
CA ASN A 57 71.72 -8.31 22.89
C ASN A 57 70.65 -8.20 21.80
N GLN A 58 70.96 -8.63 20.57
CA GLN A 58 69.97 -8.67 19.48
C GLN A 58 68.81 -9.62 19.79
N ALA A 59 69.09 -10.79 20.37
CA ALA A 59 68.07 -11.73 20.80
C ALA A 59 67.17 -11.13 21.90
N TYR A 60 67.73 -10.37 22.83
CA TYR A 60 66.96 -9.65 23.85
C TYR A 60 66.04 -8.59 23.22
N LEU A 61 66.57 -7.72 22.34
CA LEU A 61 65.77 -6.70 21.65
C LEU A 61 64.64 -7.32 20.82
N PHE A 62 64.93 -8.43 20.14
CA PHE A 62 63.92 -9.16 19.38
C PHE A 62 62.83 -9.75 20.29
N ARG A 63 63.21 -10.31 21.44
CA ARG A 63 62.24 -10.80 22.44
C ARG A 63 61.38 -9.68 23.01
N ALA A 64 61.97 -8.51 23.27
CA ALA A 64 61.24 -7.33 23.74
C ALA A 64 60.23 -6.86 22.69
N ALA A 65 60.64 -6.69 21.43
CA ALA A 65 59.76 -6.31 20.33
C ALA A 65 58.64 -7.33 20.09
N LEU A 66 58.94 -8.63 20.20
CA LEU A 66 57.91 -9.68 20.12
C LEU A 66 56.95 -9.66 21.30
N SER A 67 57.41 -9.28 22.49
CA SER A 67 56.54 -9.13 23.67
C SER A 67 55.61 -7.93 23.51
N GLU A 68 56.14 -6.82 23.01
CA GLU A 68 55.38 -5.61 22.70
C GLU A 68 54.33 -5.86 21.62
N LEU A 69 54.71 -6.49 20.50
CA LEU A 69 53.78 -6.84 19.42
C LEU A 69 52.65 -7.77 19.91
N ARG A 70 52.96 -8.75 20.77
CA ARG A 70 51.93 -9.62 21.36
C ARG A 70 50.98 -8.85 22.26
N ALA A 71 51.50 -7.92 23.07
CA ALA A 71 50.68 -7.08 23.93
C ALA A 71 49.76 -6.19 23.08
N GLU A 72 50.31 -5.52 22.07
CA GLU A 72 49.56 -4.68 21.14
C GLU A 72 48.48 -5.47 20.41
N MET A 73 48.81 -6.62 19.81
CA MET A 73 47.85 -7.48 19.12
C MET A 73 46.73 -7.95 20.06
N THR A 74 47.07 -8.31 21.30
CA THR A 74 46.08 -8.71 22.31
C THR A 74 45.16 -7.54 22.67
N MET A 75 45.71 -6.34 22.84
CA MET A 75 44.92 -5.14 23.14
C MET A 75 44.02 -4.75 21.96
N ALA A 76 44.54 -4.77 20.73
CA ALA A 76 43.77 -4.50 19.51
C ALA A 76 42.60 -5.49 19.37
N THR A 77 42.87 -6.79 19.51
CA THR A 77 41.84 -7.84 19.43
C THR A 77 40.75 -7.66 20.50
N LYS A 78 41.15 -7.31 21.73
CA LYS A 78 40.20 -7.04 22.83
C LYS A 78 39.35 -5.81 22.54
N ASN A 79 39.95 -4.74 22.04
CA ASN A 79 39.26 -3.50 21.69
C ASN A 79 38.27 -3.73 20.55
N ASP A 80 38.69 -4.40 19.49
CA ASP A 80 37.83 -4.74 18.34
C ASP A 80 36.66 -5.62 18.78
N SER A 81 36.93 -6.63 19.62
CA SER A 81 35.87 -7.48 20.18
C SER A 81 34.89 -6.69 21.06
N ALA A 82 35.37 -5.70 21.83
CA ALA A 82 34.51 -4.84 22.65
C ALA A 82 33.67 -3.90 21.77
N SER A 83 34.26 -3.35 20.71
CA SER A 83 33.58 -2.52 19.70
C SER A 83 32.47 -3.30 19.00
N ILE A 84 32.78 -4.50 18.47
CA ILE A 84 31.81 -5.37 17.82
C ILE A 84 30.66 -5.73 18.76
N ARG A 85 30.97 -6.08 20.03
CA ARG A 85 29.94 -6.39 21.03
C ARG A 85 29.02 -5.20 21.29
N THR A 86 29.58 -3.99 21.38
CA THR A 86 28.83 -2.76 21.60
C THR A 86 27.94 -2.46 20.40
N ALA A 87 28.48 -2.52 19.18
CA ALA A 87 27.74 -2.31 17.95
C ALA A 87 26.61 -3.33 17.78
N THR A 88 26.88 -4.61 18.05
CA THR A 88 25.87 -5.68 18.01
C THR A 88 24.75 -5.43 19.01
N ALA A 89 25.08 -5.00 20.24
CA ALA A 89 24.10 -4.69 21.25
C ALA A 89 23.28 -3.43 20.92
N ALA A 90 23.85 -2.46 20.21
CA ALA A 90 23.14 -1.29 19.70
C ALA A 90 22.16 -1.70 18.58
N LEU A 91 22.64 -2.44 17.58
CA LEU A 91 21.81 -2.96 16.48
C LEU A 91 20.64 -3.79 16.99
N ARG A 92 20.86 -4.65 18.00
CA ARG A 92 19.77 -5.42 18.60
C ARG A 92 18.67 -4.54 19.19
N ARG A 93 19.04 -3.46 19.89
CA ARG A 93 18.07 -2.50 20.43
C ARG A 93 17.32 -1.74 19.33
N GLU A 94 17.99 -1.43 18.22
CA GLU A 94 17.35 -0.80 17.06
C GLU A 94 16.34 -1.74 16.40
N VAL A 95 16.67 -3.03 16.26
CA VAL A 95 15.76 -4.06 15.76
C VAL A 95 14.55 -4.20 16.68
N ASP A 96 14.76 -4.29 18.00
CA ASP A 96 13.65 -4.38 18.98
C ASP A 96 12.76 -3.12 18.92
N ARG A 97 13.37 -1.93 18.80
CA ARG A 97 12.64 -0.67 18.62
C ARG A 97 11.83 -0.65 17.33
N LEU A 98 12.41 -1.15 16.23
CA LEU A 98 11.74 -1.21 14.94
C LEU A 98 10.56 -2.19 14.96
N ASP A 99 10.70 -3.35 15.61
CA ASP A 99 9.62 -4.32 15.77
C ASP A 99 8.44 -3.73 16.55
N VAL A 100 8.71 -3.04 17.67
CA VAL A 100 7.66 -2.35 18.45
C VAL A 100 6.97 -1.29 17.59
N LYS A 101 7.75 -0.44 16.91
CA LYS A 101 7.19 0.60 16.04
C LYS A 101 6.35 0.03 14.92
N MET A 102 6.81 -1.04 14.26
CA MET A 102 6.08 -1.66 13.16
C MET A 102 4.75 -2.26 13.64
N LYS A 103 4.72 -2.87 14.83
CA LYS A 103 3.48 -3.38 15.44
C LYS A 103 2.50 -2.25 15.77
N GLU A 104 3.00 -1.14 16.30
CA GLU A 104 2.21 0.06 16.55
C GLU A 104 1.64 0.63 15.25
N ASP A 105 2.47 0.84 14.23
CA ASP A 105 2.07 1.38 12.93
C ASP A 105 1.03 0.48 12.24
N ILE A 106 1.22 -0.86 12.27
CA ILE A 106 0.23 -1.82 11.76
C ILE A 106 -1.08 -1.76 12.56
N GLY A 107 -0.99 -1.63 13.89
CA GLY A 107 -2.17 -1.49 14.75
C GLY A 107 -2.96 -0.22 14.44
N ASN A 108 -2.27 0.91 14.26
CA ASN A 108 -2.85 2.19 13.90
C ASN A 108 -3.50 2.13 12.51
N LEU A 109 -2.81 1.59 11.51
CA LEU A 109 -3.35 1.41 10.15
C LEU A 109 -4.61 0.53 10.16
N LYS A 110 -4.59 -0.58 10.91
CA LYS A 110 -5.77 -1.45 11.06
C LYS A 110 -6.95 -0.69 11.66
N HIS A 111 -6.69 0.11 12.70
CA HIS A 111 -7.73 0.92 13.34
C HIS A 111 -8.29 1.99 12.38
N GLU A 112 -7.42 2.69 11.66
CA GLU A 112 -7.80 3.68 10.67
C GLU A 112 -8.66 3.08 9.55
N ILE A 113 -8.25 1.95 8.98
CA ILE A 113 -9.03 1.22 7.97
C ILE A 113 -10.39 0.80 8.53
N GLN A 114 -10.44 0.32 9.77
CA GLN A 114 -11.71 -0.07 10.40
C GLN A 114 -12.64 1.13 10.59
N MET A 115 -12.11 2.27 11.05
CA MET A 115 -12.88 3.51 11.16
C MET A 115 -13.38 4.00 9.80
N GLU A 116 -12.53 3.99 8.77
CA GLU A 116 -12.96 4.40 7.41
C GLU A 116 -14.05 3.47 6.88
N LEU A 117 -13.91 2.15 7.08
CA LEU A 117 -14.90 1.17 6.65
C LEU A 117 -16.23 1.37 7.37
N ASP A 118 -16.20 1.56 8.69
CA ASP A 118 -17.42 1.82 9.48
C ASP A 118 -18.07 3.15 9.08
N SER A 119 -17.26 4.19 8.80
CA SER A 119 -17.74 5.47 8.27
C SER A 119 -18.42 5.30 6.91
N ARG A 120 -17.78 4.63 5.95
CA ARG A 120 -18.33 4.34 4.62
C ARG A 120 -19.62 3.53 4.70
N LYS A 121 -19.67 2.53 5.58
CA LYS A 121 -20.86 1.72 5.81
C LYS A 121 -21.99 2.56 6.40
N ASN A 122 -21.68 3.49 7.30
CA ASN A 122 -22.68 4.40 7.86
C ASN A 122 -23.18 5.40 6.82
N GLU A 123 -22.28 5.98 6.01
CA GLU A 123 -22.60 6.85 4.88
C GLU A 123 -23.53 6.13 3.89
N ALA A 124 -23.15 4.93 3.42
CA ALA A 124 -23.98 4.14 2.52
C ALA A 124 -25.38 3.82 3.11
N LYS A 125 -25.47 3.56 4.42
CA LYS A 125 -26.76 3.38 5.10
C LYS A 125 -27.57 4.67 5.18
N ALA A 126 -26.91 5.81 5.40
CA ALA A 126 -27.58 7.10 5.41
C ALA A 126 -28.13 7.45 4.03
N ASP A 127 -27.36 7.21 2.97
CA ASP A 127 -27.78 7.41 1.58
C ASP A 127 -28.98 6.54 1.22
N LEU A 128 -28.96 5.25 1.58
CA LEU A 128 -30.10 4.35 1.37
C LEU A 128 -31.36 4.83 2.11
N LYS A 129 -31.22 5.24 3.38
CA LYS A 129 -32.35 5.81 4.13
C LYS A 129 -32.89 7.09 3.50
N GLN A 130 -32.01 7.94 2.98
CA GLN A 130 -32.42 9.16 2.29
C GLN A 130 -33.18 8.84 0.99
N GLN A 131 -32.74 7.82 0.26
CA GLN A 131 -33.47 7.30 -0.90
C GLN A 131 -34.84 6.77 -0.50
N ASP A 132 -34.94 5.95 0.56
CA ASP A 132 -36.21 5.43 1.07
C ASP A 132 -37.18 6.56 1.44
N ILE A 133 -36.71 7.58 2.18
CA ILE A 133 -37.52 8.76 2.52
C ILE A 133 -38.00 9.47 1.24
N SER A 134 -37.13 9.66 0.24
CA SER A 134 -37.52 10.31 -1.01
C SER A 134 -38.58 9.50 -1.78
N ILE A 135 -38.50 8.17 -1.75
CA ILE A 135 -39.49 7.28 -2.36
C ILE A 135 -40.84 7.41 -1.63
N GLU A 136 -40.83 7.41 -0.29
CA GLU A 136 -42.04 7.59 0.52
C GLU A 136 -42.69 8.97 0.29
N GLU A 137 -41.89 10.03 0.19
CA GLU A 137 -42.38 11.38 -0.13
C GLU A 137 -43.04 11.43 -1.52
N LEU A 138 -42.41 10.81 -2.52
CA LEU A 138 -42.96 10.72 -3.88
C LEU A 138 -44.26 9.89 -3.90
N LEU A 139 -44.30 8.77 -3.16
CA LEU A 139 -45.50 7.96 -3.03
C LEU A 139 -46.64 8.76 -2.39
N ASN A 140 -46.37 9.46 -1.30
CA ASN A 140 -47.37 10.29 -0.62
C ASN A 140 -47.89 11.39 -1.55
N LYS A 141 -46.98 12.07 -2.28
CA LYS A 141 -47.37 13.09 -3.26
C LYS A 141 -48.21 12.50 -4.40
N ALA A 142 -47.89 11.30 -4.87
CA ALA A 142 -48.67 10.60 -5.88
C ALA A 142 -50.07 10.26 -5.36
N ILE A 143 -50.21 9.73 -4.13
CA ILE A 143 -51.49 9.43 -3.51
C ILE A 143 -52.37 10.69 -3.40
N VAL A 144 -51.81 11.80 -2.91
CA VAL A 144 -52.51 13.08 -2.83
C VAL A 144 -52.96 13.54 -4.22
N SER A 145 -52.07 13.51 -5.21
CA SER A 145 -52.41 13.92 -6.59
C SER A 145 -53.52 13.07 -7.21
N VAL A 146 -53.57 11.77 -6.92
CA VAL A 146 -54.67 10.89 -7.36
C VAL A 146 -55.97 11.23 -6.65
N SER A 147 -55.92 11.59 -5.37
CA SER A 147 -57.09 12.07 -4.63
C SER A 147 -57.63 13.36 -5.21
N ASP A 148 -56.76 14.34 -5.47
CA ASP A 148 -57.14 15.62 -6.09
C ASP A 148 -57.78 15.38 -7.48
N LEU A 149 -57.15 14.54 -8.32
CA LEU A 149 -57.69 14.20 -9.64
C LEU A 149 -59.07 13.51 -9.55
N ARG A 150 -59.28 12.69 -8.53
CA ARG A 150 -60.59 12.06 -8.28
C ARG A 150 -61.64 13.09 -7.89
N THR A 151 -61.28 14.05 -7.05
CA THR A 151 -62.14 15.18 -6.69
C THR A 151 -62.47 16.03 -7.92
N ASP A 152 -61.48 16.35 -8.77
CA ASP A 152 -61.70 17.07 -10.03
C ASP A 152 -62.67 16.32 -10.95
N VAL A 153 -62.55 14.98 -11.05
CA VAL A 153 -63.47 14.15 -11.84
C VAL A 153 -64.89 14.18 -11.26
N GLU A 154 -65.03 14.14 -9.94
CA GLU A 154 -66.34 14.27 -9.28
C GLU A 154 -66.94 15.66 -9.52
N GLU A 155 -66.15 16.72 -9.44
CA GLU A 155 -66.57 18.09 -9.76
C GLU A 155 -67.04 18.20 -11.21
N ILE A 156 -66.28 17.67 -12.18
CA ILE A 156 -66.68 17.65 -13.60
C ILE A 156 -67.99 16.87 -13.79
N LYS A 157 -68.17 15.74 -13.10
CA LYS A 157 -69.43 14.97 -13.14
C LYS A 157 -70.60 15.80 -12.61
N TRP A 158 -70.42 16.48 -11.49
CA TRP A 158 -71.43 17.36 -10.90
C TRP A 158 -71.80 18.52 -11.81
N GLU A 159 -70.81 19.19 -12.40
CA GLU A 159 -71.02 20.28 -13.34
C GLU A 159 -71.72 19.79 -14.62
N ASN A 160 -71.32 18.64 -15.16
CA ASN A 160 -71.96 18.05 -16.33
C ASN A 160 -73.42 17.66 -16.03
N MET A 161 -73.70 17.11 -14.84
CA MET A 161 -75.07 16.83 -14.39
C MET A 161 -75.89 18.10 -14.26
N ARG A 162 -75.34 19.17 -13.67
CA ARG A 162 -76.00 20.48 -13.57
C ARG A 162 -76.33 21.05 -14.95
N ARG A 163 -75.38 21.01 -15.89
CA ARG A 163 -75.58 21.45 -17.27
C ARG A 163 -76.64 20.63 -17.98
N ALA A 164 -76.63 19.30 -17.83
CA ALA A 164 -77.65 18.42 -18.42
C ALA A 164 -79.06 18.73 -17.89
N VAL A 165 -79.21 18.98 -16.59
CA VAL A 165 -80.50 19.38 -16.00
C VAL A 165 -80.97 20.74 -16.55
N LEU A 166 -80.06 21.71 -16.70
CA LEU A 166 -80.38 23.02 -17.27
C LEU A 166 -80.78 22.92 -18.76
N THR A 167 -80.07 22.15 -19.57
CA THR A 167 -80.42 21.97 -20.99
C THR A 167 -81.75 21.23 -21.15
N LEU A 168 -81.99 20.20 -20.34
CA LEU A 168 -83.23 19.41 -20.39
C LEU A 168 -84.43 20.23 -19.90
N SER A 169 -84.29 21.02 -18.85
CA SER A 169 -85.34 21.96 -18.39
C SER A 169 -85.62 23.07 -19.41
N ALA A 170 -84.60 23.65 -20.03
CA ALA A 170 -84.76 24.61 -21.12
C ALA A 170 -85.48 23.98 -22.33
N PHE A 171 -85.13 22.74 -22.69
CA PHE A 171 -85.79 22.00 -23.77
C PHE A 171 -87.28 21.77 -23.49
N VAL A 172 -87.63 21.38 -22.26
CA VAL A 172 -89.04 21.24 -21.82
C VAL A 172 -89.79 22.57 -21.91
N LEU A 173 -89.19 23.68 -21.45
CA LEU A 173 -89.80 25.01 -21.55
C LEU A 173 -90.05 25.41 -23.01
N VAL A 174 -89.12 25.14 -23.91
CA VAL A 174 -89.31 25.40 -25.36
C VAL A 174 -90.48 24.60 -25.92
N ILE A 175 -90.63 23.32 -25.55
CA ILE A 175 -91.76 22.49 -25.98
C ILE A 175 -93.09 23.08 -25.50
N ILE A 176 -93.17 23.51 -24.23
CA ILE A 176 -94.39 24.11 -23.67
C ILE A 176 -94.74 25.41 -24.44
N ILE A 177 -93.76 26.28 -24.66
CA ILE A 177 -93.94 27.52 -25.44
C ILE A 177 -94.39 27.19 -26.87
N MET A 178 -93.80 26.16 -27.51
CA MET A 178 -94.17 25.74 -28.86
C MET A 178 -95.57 25.11 -28.94
N MET A 179 -96.03 24.43 -27.87
CA MET A 179 -97.42 23.95 -27.76
C MET A 179 -98.40 25.12 -27.58
N GLU A 180 -98.07 26.12 -26.75
CA GLU A 180 -98.90 27.32 -26.57
C GLU A 180 -98.99 28.19 -27.83
N ILE A 181 -97.94 28.22 -28.65
CA ILE A 181 -97.92 28.97 -29.93
C ILE A 181 -98.59 28.18 -31.09
N LYS A 182 -99.08 26.95 -30.86
CA LYS A 182 -99.97 26.25 -31.80
C LYS A 182 -101.43 26.46 -31.42
N PRO A 183 -102.21 27.32 -32.11
CA PRO A 183 -103.67 27.29 -31.98
C PRO A 183 -104.20 25.94 -32.51
N SER A 184 -104.67 25.09 -31.60
CA SER A 184 -105.42 23.88 -31.93
C SER A 184 -106.71 24.27 -32.64
N LYS A 185 -106.83 23.95 -33.94
CA LYS A 185 -108.11 23.99 -34.67
C LYS A 185 -108.74 22.59 -34.68
N LYS A 186 -109.88 22.42 -34.02
CA LYS A 186 -110.92 21.39 -34.29
C LYS A 186 -112.28 21.87 -33.71
N PRO A 187 -113.45 21.33 -34.11
CA PRO A 187 -113.96 20.84 -35.41
C PRO A 187 -115.38 21.44 -35.74
N LYS A 188 -116.01 21.11 -36.88
CA LYS A 188 -117.43 21.42 -37.17
C LYS A 188 -118.24 20.16 -37.53
N GLN A 189 -119.31 19.91 -36.77
CA GLN A 189 -120.59 19.23 -37.10
C GLN A 189 -121.72 20.26 -36.83
N PRO A 190 -123.01 20.15 -37.25
CA PRO A 190 -123.90 18.96 -37.46
C PRO A 190 -124.88 19.18 -38.69
N PRO A 191 -126.12 18.61 -38.88
CA PRO A 191 -127.00 17.77 -38.03
C PRO A 191 -127.80 16.64 -38.81
N PRO A 192 -128.94 16.07 -38.35
CA PRO A 192 -129.14 14.64 -38.02
C PRO A 192 -130.10 13.86 -38.98
N PRO A 193 -130.27 12.52 -38.84
CA PRO A 193 -131.03 11.68 -39.78
C PRO A 193 -132.43 11.25 -39.28
N PRO A 194 -133.33 10.83 -40.20
CA PRO A 194 -134.25 9.72 -39.93
C PRO A 194 -134.29 8.62 -41.03
N PRO A 195 -134.90 7.43 -40.74
CA PRO A 195 -134.49 6.08 -41.20
C PRO A 195 -135.55 5.39 -42.12
N PRO A 196 -135.57 4.05 -42.33
CA PRO A 196 -134.56 3.05 -42.78
C PRO A 196 -135.06 2.21 -44.01
N GLU A 197 -134.17 1.50 -44.75
CA GLU A 197 -134.52 0.21 -45.43
C GLU A 197 -133.29 -0.50 -46.05
N ILE A 198 -133.47 -1.80 -46.32
CA ILE A 198 -132.53 -2.94 -46.51
C ILE A 198 -132.15 -3.10 -48.03
N PRO A 199 -131.67 -4.24 -48.61
CA PRO A 199 -130.42 -5.06 -48.52
C PRO A 199 -129.57 -5.21 -49.84
N ILE A 200 -128.23 -5.46 -49.70
CA ILE A 200 -127.24 -6.28 -50.50
C ILE A 200 -127.09 -6.07 -52.07
N PRO A 201 -126.15 -6.73 -52.84
CA PRO A 201 -124.68 -7.02 -52.81
C PRO A 201 -123.90 -6.57 -54.09
N ILE A 202 -122.62 -7.04 -54.21
CA ILE A 202 -121.81 -7.35 -55.43
C ILE A 202 -120.72 -6.30 -55.73
N GLY A 203 -119.43 -6.57 -55.43
CA GLY A 203 -118.45 -7.23 -56.32
C GLY A 203 -117.51 -6.13 -56.91
N THR A 204 -116.21 -6.25 -57.11
CA THR A 204 -115.25 -7.35 -57.28
C THR A 204 -113.82 -6.80 -57.05
N GLU A 205 -112.87 -7.71 -56.72
CA GLU A 205 -111.47 -7.83 -57.24
C GLU A 205 -110.49 -6.62 -57.21
N THR A 206 -109.18 -6.73 -57.02
CA THR A 206 -108.21 -7.83 -56.83
C THR A 206 -106.86 -7.22 -56.42
N THR A 207 -106.13 -7.94 -55.56
CA THR A 207 -104.67 -8.23 -55.53
C THR A 207 -103.66 -7.24 -56.14
N HIS A 208 -102.48 -7.01 -55.54
CA HIS A 208 -101.48 -8.04 -55.30
C HIS A 208 -100.29 -7.49 -54.49
N TRP A 209 -99.57 -8.44 -53.88
CA TRP A 209 -98.27 -8.31 -53.23
C TRP A 209 -97.17 -8.78 -54.19
N SER A 210 -95.93 -8.35 -53.97
CA SER A 210 -94.77 -9.24 -54.11
C SER A 210 -93.56 -8.70 -53.34
N THR A 211 -93.08 -9.60 -52.47
CA THR A 211 -91.70 -9.85 -51.99
C THR A 211 -90.57 -8.92 -52.38
#